data_AF-A0A2D3D5D8-F1
#
_entry.id   AF-A0A2D3D5D8-F1
#
_cell.length_a   1.000
_cell.length_b   1.000
_cell.length_c   1.000
_cell.angle_alpha   90.00
_cell.angle_beta   90.00
_cell.angle_gamma   90.00
#
_symmetry.space_group_name_H-M   'P 1'
#
loop_
_entity.id
_entity.type
_entity.pdbx_description
1 polymer ?
#
loop_
_entity_poly.entity_id
_entity_poly.type
_entity_poly.pdbx_seq_one_letter_code
_entity_poly.pdbx_strand_id
1 'polypeptide(L)'
;MADRARRRLIIMIVAAVAVIAVVAAGIVTKGFGAWSERQIPQFEASAKADDVAAKLEGSGIHVKRTKAYGAAKKGDYLRLDGHTPGERIDRDETVTVVESLGPGVPKGTVGLDEDKAIDRVRDMGVRVVTVEVPSEQDGKVIATMPQEDHPVVGKGGDRQIALAVGSGSTKGIPFEIAGMDKDKAKQRLESKGYDVTLTPMMADKAMTGKIADADPGIGATSDETDVTLYYGATPDEVKQAMLVDHDESAGNEFHSYDDLRILLGDWCTDGGDCITLVEDQQNGPAVDYVRSVQIQGRTDAQFGLGACPFSQGVGMCDPINTQYSQSMMHSLIAGDSGAFEIYDSFAYAPWCGTRQMGGAGSWCDHGTPTSEYPDGDFTSSGLEYRMGDFLVVVPAGADIKKLEADGYFVRAKDGDVKEPDTTRPYLLIRDPSLYDETTASADGTHPRNPFVYDSATENKKLVPFAPAPSEQVAYYKVQPDSTWLDYDNNETMVCQDGGCPPKTK
;
A
#
# COMPACT_ATOMS: atom_id res chain seq x y z
N MET A 1 -80.89 -45.73 -52.23
CA MET A 1 -79.95 -44.74 -52.81
C MET A 1 -79.94 -43.37 -52.09
N ALA A 2 -81.00 -42.98 -51.37
CA ALA A 2 -81.08 -41.69 -50.66
C ALA A 2 -80.11 -41.51 -49.47
N ASP A 3 -79.72 -42.60 -48.80
CA ASP A 3 -78.91 -42.53 -47.56
C ASP A 3 -77.40 -42.27 -47.81
N ARG A 4 -76.89 -42.74 -48.97
CA ARG A 4 -75.48 -42.55 -49.37
C ARG A 4 -75.21 -41.11 -49.85
N ALA A 5 -76.21 -40.45 -50.45
CA ALA A 5 -76.13 -39.05 -50.87
C ALA A 5 -76.16 -38.09 -49.65
N ARG A 6 -77.00 -38.40 -48.66
CA ARG A 6 -77.11 -37.62 -47.42
C ARG A 6 -75.84 -37.71 -46.56
N ARG A 7 -75.23 -38.90 -46.44
CA ARG A 7 -73.92 -39.07 -45.78
C ARG A 7 -72.79 -38.31 -46.48
N ARG A 8 -72.73 -38.32 -47.82
CA ARG A 8 -71.72 -37.56 -48.57
C ARG A 8 -71.90 -36.05 -48.43
N LEU A 9 -73.13 -35.56 -48.41
CA LEU A 9 -73.44 -34.15 -48.19
C LEU A 9 -73.03 -33.71 -46.77
N ILE A 10 -73.32 -34.52 -45.75
CA ILE A 10 -72.93 -34.25 -44.36
C ILE A 10 -71.39 -34.24 -44.22
N ILE A 11 -70.68 -35.20 -44.83
CA ILE A 11 -69.21 -35.23 -44.79
C ILE A 11 -68.61 -33.99 -45.49
N MET A 12 -69.17 -33.56 -46.63
CA MET A 12 -68.70 -32.35 -47.31
C MET A 12 -68.96 -31.08 -46.51
N ILE A 13 -70.11 -30.98 -45.84
CA ILE A 13 -70.43 -29.83 -44.98
C ILE A 13 -69.51 -29.80 -43.75
N VAL A 14 -69.26 -30.95 -43.11
CA VAL A 14 -68.34 -31.04 -41.97
C VAL A 14 -66.90 -30.70 -42.39
N ALA A 15 -66.45 -31.16 -43.56
CA ALA A 15 -65.13 -30.81 -44.10
C ALA A 15 -65.02 -29.31 -44.42
N ALA A 16 -66.06 -28.71 -45.02
CA ALA A 16 -66.08 -27.28 -45.32
C ALA A 16 -66.07 -26.43 -44.03
N VAL A 17 -66.84 -26.83 -43.01
CA VAL A 17 -66.87 -26.13 -41.71
C VAL A 17 -65.54 -26.29 -40.97
N ALA A 18 -64.88 -27.46 -41.05
CA ALA A 18 -63.56 -27.66 -40.46
C ALA A 18 -62.48 -26.80 -41.14
N VAL A 19 -62.50 -26.68 -42.48
CA VAL A 19 -61.57 -25.81 -43.22
C VAL A 19 -61.83 -24.34 -42.88
N ILE A 20 -63.09 -23.91 -42.79
CA ILE A 20 -63.43 -22.54 -42.38
C ILE A 20 -63.01 -22.27 -40.94
N ALA A 21 -63.14 -23.25 -40.03
CA ALA A 21 -62.69 -23.10 -38.64
C ALA A 21 -61.16 -23.04 -38.52
N VAL A 22 -60.40 -23.79 -39.34
CA VAL A 22 -58.92 -23.72 -39.37
C VAL A 22 -58.44 -22.41 -40.01
N VAL A 23 -59.10 -21.93 -41.06
CA VAL A 23 -58.79 -20.64 -41.69
C VAL A 23 -59.17 -19.47 -40.77
N ALA A 24 -60.33 -19.53 -40.11
CA ALA A 24 -60.75 -18.53 -39.12
C ALA A 24 -59.86 -18.56 -37.87
N ALA A 25 -59.49 -19.73 -37.36
CA ALA A 25 -58.53 -19.85 -36.27
C ALA A 25 -57.15 -19.31 -36.69
N GLY A 26 -56.69 -19.61 -37.91
CA GLY A 26 -55.44 -19.10 -38.48
C GLY A 26 -55.43 -17.58 -38.70
N ILE A 27 -56.56 -16.99 -39.10
CA ILE A 27 -56.74 -15.54 -39.27
C ILE A 27 -56.86 -14.86 -37.90
N VAL A 28 -57.57 -15.46 -36.95
CA VAL A 28 -57.70 -14.95 -35.58
C VAL A 28 -56.37 -15.05 -34.83
N THR A 29 -55.58 -16.12 -35.00
CA THR A 29 -54.23 -16.22 -34.41
C THR A 29 -53.22 -15.30 -35.06
N LYS A 30 -53.33 -15.03 -36.38
CA LYS A 30 -52.56 -13.97 -37.06
C LYS A 30 -52.97 -12.56 -36.60
N GLY A 31 -54.27 -12.33 -36.36
CA GLY A 31 -54.83 -11.04 -35.93
C GLY A 31 -54.65 -10.75 -34.44
N PHE A 32 -54.48 -11.78 -33.60
CA PHE A 32 -54.15 -11.67 -32.17
C PHE A 32 -52.65 -11.69 -31.86
N GLY A 33 -51.77 -11.61 -32.87
CA GLY A 33 -50.31 -11.53 -32.66
C GLY A 33 -49.70 -12.79 -32.03
N ALA A 34 -50.40 -13.93 -32.05
CA ALA A 34 -49.91 -15.18 -31.46
C ALA A 34 -48.70 -15.78 -32.22
N TRP A 35 -48.37 -15.21 -33.39
CA TRP A 35 -47.31 -15.63 -34.32
C TRP A 35 -46.42 -14.47 -34.77
N SER A 36 -46.42 -13.32 -34.07
CA SER A 36 -45.65 -12.15 -34.48
C SER A 36 -44.40 -11.93 -33.63
N GLU A 37 -43.25 -11.85 -34.28
CA GLU A 37 -42.00 -11.30 -33.76
C GLU A 37 -42.25 -9.96 -33.04
N ARG A 38 -41.50 -9.71 -31.95
CA ARG A 38 -41.58 -8.45 -31.20
C ARG A 38 -40.52 -7.50 -31.70
N GLN A 39 -40.86 -6.21 -31.82
CA GLN A 39 -39.88 -5.20 -32.21
C GLN A 39 -39.27 -4.54 -30.98
N ILE A 40 -37.95 -4.48 -30.93
CA ILE A 40 -37.22 -3.76 -29.88
C ILE A 40 -37.53 -2.25 -30.01
N PRO A 41 -38.02 -1.58 -28.96
CA PRO A 41 -38.35 -0.16 -29.01
C PRO A 41 -37.09 0.71 -29.18
N GLN A 42 -37.28 1.92 -29.69
CA GLN A 42 -36.20 2.92 -29.76
C GLN A 42 -35.94 3.54 -28.38
N PHE A 43 -34.69 3.91 -28.12
CA PHE A 43 -34.25 4.55 -26.87
C PHE A 43 -33.36 5.76 -27.18
N GLU A 44 -33.33 6.72 -26.27
CA GLU A 44 -32.35 7.81 -26.32
C GLU A 44 -30.95 7.27 -25.99
N ALA A 45 -29.91 7.80 -26.66
CA ALA A 45 -28.52 7.39 -26.43
C ALA A 45 -28.01 7.68 -25.00
N SER A 46 -28.69 8.57 -24.27
CA SER A 46 -28.37 8.96 -22.88
C SER A 46 -29.33 8.36 -21.84
N ALA A 47 -30.18 7.40 -22.24
CA ALA A 47 -31.14 6.78 -21.33
C ALA A 47 -30.44 6.00 -20.19
N LYS A 48 -31.12 5.86 -19.05
CA LYS A 48 -30.65 4.96 -17.98
C LYS A 48 -30.90 3.50 -18.37
N ALA A 49 -30.02 2.61 -17.95
CA ALA A 49 -30.19 1.17 -18.21
C ALA A 49 -31.50 0.65 -17.60
N ASP A 50 -31.88 1.17 -16.44
CA ASP A 50 -33.15 0.87 -15.76
C ASP A 50 -34.37 1.24 -16.61
N ASP A 51 -34.35 2.43 -17.21
CA ASP A 51 -35.44 2.91 -18.06
C ASP A 51 -35.57 2.10 -19.34
N VAL A 52 -34.44 1.73 -19.95
CA VAL A 52 -34.40 0.88 -21.16
C VAL A 52 -34.98 -0.50 -20.86
N ALA A 53 -34.55 -1.13 -19.76
CA ALA A 53 -35.07 -2.42 -19.35
C ALA A 53 -36.57 -2.36 -19.00
N ALA A 54 -37.03 -1.34 -18.27
CA ALA A 54 -38.45 -1.16 -17.97
C ALA A 54 -39.29 -0.98 -19.26
N LYS A 55 -38.75 -0.28 -20.26
CA LYS A 55 -39.43 -0.10 -21.57
C LYS A 55 -39.52 -1.39 -22.37
N LEU A 56 -38.47 -2.22 -22.33
CA LEU A 56 -38.45 -3.55 -22.94
C LEU A 56 -39.46 -4.49 -22.27
N GLU A 57 -39.44 -4.57 -20.94
CA GLU A 57 -40.37 -5.38 -20.14
C GLU A 57 -41.82 -4.93 -20.34
N GLY A 58 -42.06 -3.61 -20.37
CA GLY A 58 -43.36 -3.03 -20.68
C GLY A 58 -43.84 -3.33 -22.11
N SER A 59 -42.92 -3.61 -23.04
CA SER A 59 -43.21 -4.10 -24.40
C SER A 59 -43.35 -5.64 -24.46
N GLY A 60 -43.32 -6.30 -23.31
CA GLY A 60 -43.45 -7.73 -23.13
C GLY A 60 -42.18 -8.54 -23.41
N ILE A 61 -41.03 -7.89 -23.65
CA ILE A 61 -39.75 -8.56 -23.94
C ILE A 61 -39.09 -9.00 -22.63
N HIS A 62 -38.56 -10.22 -22.59
CA HIS A 62 -37.81 -10.71 -21.44
C HIS A 62 -36.42 -10.05 -21.41
N VAL A 63 -36.03 -9.54 -20.25
CA VAL A 63 -34.79 -8.79 -20.09
C VAL A 63 -33.85 -9.46 -19.09
N LYS A 64 -32.58 -9.55 -19.47
CA LYS A 64 -31.45 -9.78 -18.56
C LYS A 64 -30.64 -8.49 -18.45
N ARG A 65 -30.02 -8.25 -17.30
CA ARG A 65 -29.14 -7.10 -17.09
C ARG A 65 -27.72 -7.56 -16.78
N THR A 66 -26.75 -6.87 -17.37
CA THR A 66 -25.31 -7.07 -17.10
C THR A 66 -24.61 -5.72 -17.02
N LYS A 67 -23.38 -5.68 -16.50
CA LYS A 67 -22.58 -4.46 -16.38
C LYS A 67 -21.29 -4.59 -17.18
N ALA A 68 -20.85 -3.49 -17.78
CA ALA A 68 -19.56 -3.43 -18.48
C ALA A 68 -18.98 -2.01 -18.45
N TYR A 69 -17.66 -1.90 -18.58
CA TYR A 69 -16.99 -0.62 -18.82
C TYR A 69 -17.29 -0.09 -20.22
N GLY A 70 -17.36 1.23 -20.37
CA GLY A 70 -17.57 1.89 -21.66
C GLY A 70 -17.66 3.42 -21.53
N ALA A 71 -17.72 4.13 -22.66
CA ALA A 71 -17.74 5.60 -22.69
C ALA A 71 -18.91 6.26 -21.93
N ALA A 72 -20.05 5.57 -21.79
CA ALA A 72 -21.22 6.11 -21.10
C ALA A 72 -21.01 6.23 -19.58
N LYS A 73 -21.73 7.12 -18.89
CA LYS A 73 -21.57 7.31 -17.45
C LYS A 73 -22.07 6.08 -16.68
N LYS A 74 -21.53 5.87 -15.47
CA LYS A 74 -21.99 4.80 -14.59
C LYS A 74 -23.52 4.84 -14.40
N GLY A 75 -24.19 3.71 -14.67
CA GLY A 75 -25.64 3.54 -14.60
C GLY A 75 -26.41 3.88 -15.89
N ASP A 76 -25.75 4.46 -16.89
CA ASP A 76 -26.37 4.72 -18.20
C ASP A 76 -26.48 3.44 -19.02
N TYR A 77 -27.41 3.42 -19.98
CA TYR A 77 -27.51 2.38 -20.98
C TYR A 77 -26.29 2.40 -21.90
N LEU A 78 -25.60 1.26 -22.03
CA LEU A 78 -24.43 1.13 -22.89
C LEU A 78 -24.80 0.53 -24.25
N ARG A 79 -25.40 -0.68 -24.25
CA ARG A 79 -25.82 -1.40 -25.46
C ARG A 79 -26.80 -2.52 -25.12
N LEU A 80 -27.43 -3.09 -26.15
CA LEU A 80 -28.02 -4.43 -26.08
C LEU A 80 -26.97 -5.45 -26.55
N ASP A 81 -26.87 -6.58 -25.86
CA ASP A 81 -25.96 -7.64 -26.30
C ASP A 81 -26.61 -8.45 -27.42
N GLY A 82 -25.93 -8.54 -28.57
CA GLY A 82 -26.42 -9.29 -29.74
C GLY A 82 -27.55 -8.62 -30.52
N HIS A 83 -28.09 -7.50 -30.05
CA HIS A 83 -29.27 -6.85 -30.65
C HIS A 83 -29.12 -5.35 -30.87
N THR A 84 -30.00 -4.79 -31.67
CA THR A 84 -30.07 -3.35 -31.95
C THR A 84 -31.49 -2.80 -31.77
N PRO A 85 -31.66 -1.52 -31.36
CA PRO A 85 -32.97 -0.88 -31.30
C PRO A 85 -33.69 -0.93 -32.65
N GLY A 86 -34.95 -1.39 -32.66
CA GLY A 86 -35.77 -1.53 -33.88
C GLY A 86 -35.71 -2.92 -34.53
N GLU A 87 -34.82 -3.80 -34.09
CA GLU A 87 -34.74 -5.20 -34.53
C GLU A 87 -35.99 -6.00 -34.13
N ARG A 88 -36.33 -7.01 -34.94
CA ARG A 88 -37.39 -7.97 -34.63
C ARG A 88 -36.78 -9.22 -34.00
N ILE A 89 -37.31 -9.61 -32.85
CA ILE A 89 -36.84 -10.75 -32.06
C ILE A 89 -37.97 -11.74 -31.79
N ASP A 90 -37.58 -12.98 -31.50
CA ASP A 90 -38.53 -14.01 -31.13
C ASP A 90 -39.17 -13.73 -29.77
N ARG A 91 -40.38 -14.25 -29.56
CA ARG A 91 -41.18 -13.92 -28.37
C ARG A 91 -40.53 -14.40 -27.07
N ASP A 92 -39.86 -15.54 -27.12
CA ASP A 92 -39.22 -16.18 -25.96
C ASP A 92 -37.75 -15.77 -25.81
N GLU A 93 -37.24 -14.94 -26.73
CA GLU A 93 -35.88 -14.45 -26.69
C GLU A 93 -35.69 -13.45 -25.53
N THR A 94 -34.57 -13.60 -24.82
CA THR A 94 -34.20 -12.72 -23.72
C THR A 94 -33.16 -11.73 -24.19
N VAL A 95 -33.51 -10.44 -24.17
CA VAL A 95 -32.60 -9.36 -24.53
C VAL A 95 -31.75 -8.99 -23.32
N THR A 96 -30.43 -8.92 -23.50
CA THR A 96 -29.53 -8.48 -22.44
C THR A 96 -29.24 -6.98 -22.56
N VAL A 97 -29.67 -6.19 -21.57
CA VAL A 97 -29.34 -4.77 -21.42
C VAL A 97 -28.04 -4.64 -20.65
N VAL A 98 -27.07 -3.95 -21.25
CA VAL A 98 -25.76 -3.69 -20.62
C VAL A 98 -25.77 -2.29 -20.01
N GLU A 99 -25.61 -2.24 -18.68
CA GLU A 99 -25.41 -1.01 -17.90
C GLU A 99 -23.92 -0.63 -17.89
N SER A 100 -23.62 0.65 -18.10
CA SER A 100 -22.26 1.15 -18.04
C SER A 100 -21.73 1.25 -16.60
N LEU A 101 -20.48 0.86 -16.38
CA LEU A 101 -19.70 1.14 -15.18
C LEU A 101 -18.93 2.47 -15.24
N GLY A 102 -19.00 3.18 -16.37
CA GLY A 102 -18.09 4.25 -16.73
C GLY A 102 -16.89 3.73 -17.55
N PRO A 103 -16.01 4.64 -18.02
CA PRO A 103 -14.73 4.25 -18.60
C PRO A 103 -13.86 3.53 -17.57
N GLY A 104 -13.15 2.48 -17.98
CA GLY A 104 -12.32 1.66 -17.11
C GLY A 104 -11.58 0.58 -17.89
N VAL A 105 -10.74 -0.18 -17.21
CA VAL A 105 -9.97 -1.27 -17.83
C VAL A 105 -10.69 -2.59 -17.56
N PRO A 106 -11.19 -3.31 -18.59
CA PRO A 106 -11.84 -4.60 -18.38
C PRO A 106 -10.87 -5.67 -17.87
N LYS A 107 -11.38 -6.63 -17.10
CA LYS A 107 -10.61 -7.81 -16.67
C LYS A 107 -10.06 -8.61 -17.86
N GLY A 108 -8.84 -9.13 -17.70
CA GLY A 108 -8.13 -9.89 -18.73
C GLY A 108 -7.59 -9.00 -19.84
N THR A 109 -7.28 -7.74 -19.53
CA THR A 109 -6.53 -6.84 -20.43
C THR A 109 -5.03 -7.12 -20.31
N VAL A 110 -4.55 -7.36 -19.09
CA VAL A 110 -3.17 -7.84 -18.85
C VAL A 110 -2.98 -9.23 -19.48
N GLY A 111 -1.84 -9.42 -20.12
CA GLY A 111 -1.44 -10.63 -20.87
C GLY A 111 -1.85 -10.63 -22.35
N LEU A 112 -2.69 -9.70 -22.79
CA LEU A 112 -3.03 -9.53 -24.19
C LEU A 112 -1.87 -8.93 -24.98
N ASP A 113 -1.79 -9.27 -26.27
CA ASP A 113 -0.94 -8.55 -27.22
C ASP A 113 -1.44 -7.09 -27.32
N GLU A 114 -0.52 -6.14 -27.51
CA GLU A 114 -0.79 -4.69 -27.50
C GLU A 114 -2.04 -4.31 -28.33
N ASP A 115 -2.11 -4.72 -29.59
CA ASP A 115 -3.24 -4.41 -30.49
C ASP A 115 -4.60 -4.88 -29.93
N LYS A 116 -4.62 -6.06 -29.29
CA LYS A 116 -5.85 -6.63 -28.71
C LYS A 116 -6.24 -5.91 -27.42
N ALA A 117 -5.27 -5.46 -26.65
CA ALA A 117 -5.52 -4.65 -25.47
C ALA A 117 -6.05 -3.27 -25.85
N ILE A 118 -5.46 -2.62 -26.86
CA ILE A 118 -5.96 -1.37 -27.44
C ILE A 118 -7.40 -1.54 -27.91
N ASP A 119 -7.70 -2.59 -28.67
CA ASP A 119 -9.06 -2.89 -29.12
C ASP A 119 -10.04 -3.06 -27.96
N ARG A 120 -9.60 -3.68 -26.86
CA ARG A 120 -10.43 -3.92 -25.68
C ARG A 120 -10.84 -2.62 -24.98
N VAL A 121 -9.94 -1.63 -24.94
CA VAL A 121 -10.17 -0.35 -24.23
C VAL A 121 -10.58 0.79 -25.16
N ARG A 122 -10.67 0.53 -26.47
CA ARG A 122 -10.95 1.55 -27.49
C ARG A 122 -12.26 2.30 -27.28
N ASP A 123 -13.31 1.59 -26.88
CA ASP A 123 -14.67 2.14 -26.76
C ASP A 123 -14.91 2.82 -25.39
N MET A 124 -13.85 3.07 -24.62
CA MET A 124 -13.92 3.74 -23.33
C MET A 124 -14.09 5.26 -23.44
N GLY A 125 -13.88 5.84 -24.63
CA GLY A 125 -14.10 7.27 -24.88
C GLY A 125 -13.17 8.20 -24.09
N VAL A 126 -12.03 7.70 -23.63
CA VAL A 126 -10.98 8.41 -22.90
C VAL A 126 -9.65 8.31 -23.65
N ARG A 127 -8.68 9.14 -23.29
CA ARG A 127 -7.31 9.02 -23.78
C ARG A 127 -6.76 7.62 -23.49
N VAL A 128 -6.09 7.01 -24.46
CA VAL A 128 -5.37 5.74 -24.29
C VAL A 128 -3.94 5.91 -24.76
N VAL A 129 -3.00 5.50 -23.91
CA VAL A 129 -1.57 5.56 -24.18
C VAL A 129 -0.94 4.19 -23.96
N THR A 130 0.09 3.87 -24.74
CA THR A 130 0.96 2.73 -24.50
C THR A 130 2.30 3.24 -24.03
N VAL A 131 2.90 2.55 -23.07
CA VAL A 131 4.23 2.88 -22.55
C VAL A 131 5.07 1.63 -22.63
N GLU A 132 6.18 1.71 -23.34
CA GLU A 132 7.11 0.61 -23.44
C GLU A 132 7.92 0.51 -22.14
N VAL A 133 8.02 -0.69 -21.57
CA VAL A 133 8.73 -0.94 -20.31
C VAL A 133 9.63 -2.18 -20.41
N PRO A 134 10.77 -2.22 -19.69
CA PRO A 134 11.60 -3.41 -19.59
C PRO A 134 10.79 -4.62 -19.11
N SER A 135 10.81 -5.71 -19.89
CA SER A 135 10.07 -6.93 -19.58
C SER A 135 10.58 -8.09 -20.43
N GLU A 136 10.32 -9.33 -20.00
CA GLU A 136 10.55 -10.52 -20.83
C GLU A 136 9.32 -10.95 -21.65
N GLN A 137 8.20 -10.21 -21.53
CA GLN A 137 6.94 -10.48 -22.21
C GLN A 137 6.74 -9.53 -23.40
N ASP A 138 7.57 -9.71 -24.42
CA ASP A 138 7.58 -8.86 -25.61
C ASP A 138 6.20 -8.68 -26.26
N GLY A 139 5.82 -7.41 -26.47
CA GLY A 139 4.59 -7.01 -27.15
C GLY A 139 3.30 -7.27 -26.37
N LYS A 140 3.40 -7.67 -25.10
CA LYS A 140 2.24 -7.93 -24.24
C LYS A 140 2.01 -6.80 -23.26
N VAL A 141 0.75 -6.55 -22.94
CA VAL A 141 0.39 -5.65 -21.85
C VAL A 141 0.63 -6.36 -20.52
N ILE A 142 1.56 -5.86 -19.71
CA ILE A 142 1.95 -6.47 -18.43
C ILE A 142 1.32 -5.76 -17.23
N ALA A 143 0.95 -4.49 -17.39
CA ALA A 143 0.24 -3.70 -16.39
C ALA A 143 -0.64 -2.66 -17.06
N THR A 144 -1.64 -2.15 -16.33
CA THR A 144 -2.53 -1.09 -16.79
C THR A 144 -2.72 -0.06 -15.70
N MET A 145 -2.94 1.19 -16.10
CA MET A 145 -3.42 2.25 -15.21
C MET A 145 -4.71 2.86 -15.77
N PRO A 146 -5.84 2.84 -15.05
CA PRO A 146 -6.08 2.10 -13.81
C PRO A 146 -5.79 0.59 -13.94
N GLN A 147 -5.67 -0.11 -12.81
CA GLN A 147 -5.58 -1.57 -12.81
C GLN A 147 -6.80 -2.21 -13.49
N GLU A 148 -6.65 -3.45 -13.97
CA GLU A 148 -7.80 -4.15 -14.53
C GLU A 148 -8.95 -4.26 -13.53
N ASP A 149 -10.17 -4.25 -14.06
CA ASP A 149 -11.42 -4.19 -13.29
C ASP A 149 -11.58 -2.92 -12.44
N HIS A 150 -10.87 -1.83 -12.76
CA HIS A 150 -11.05 -0.53 -12.11
C HIS A 150 -11.50 0.56 -13.10
N PRO A 151 -12.32 1.53 -12.62
CA PRO A 151 -12.75 2.66 -13.42
C PRO A 151 -11.61 3.68 -13.57
N VAL A 152 -11.65 4.46 -14.65
CA VAL A 152 -10.83 5.67 -14.79
C VAL A 152 -11.30 6.69 -13.76
N VAL A 153 -10.42 6.99 -12.81
CA VAL A 153 -10.56 8.04 -11.81
C VAL A 153 -9.84 9.29 -12.28
N GLY A 154 -10.49 10.45 -12.20
CA GLY A 154 -9.95 11.72 -12.70
C GLY A 154 -11.03 12.66 -13.23
N LYS A 155 -10.75 13.97 -13.25
CA LYS A 155 -11.61 15.02 -13.81
C LYS A 155 -10.91 15.65 -15.02
N GLY A 156 -11.63 15.89 -16.12
CA GLY A 156 -11.07 16.59 -17.28
C GLY A 156 -10.07 15.75 -18.10
N GLY A 157 -9.04 16.39 -18.65
CA GLY A 157 -8.02 15.82 -19.55
C GLY A 157 -7.03 14.84 -18.90
N ASP A 158 -7.13 14.62 -17.59
CA ASP A 158 -6.33 13.63 -16.85
C ASP A 158 -6.97 12.24 -16.86
N ARG A 159 -8.14 12.09 -17.51
CA ARG A 159 -8.83 10.80 -17.65
C ARG A 159 -8.14 9.98 -18.74
N GLN A 160 -7.23 9.11 -18.34
CA GLN A 160 -6.53 8.21 -19.27
C GLN A 160 -6.59 6.74 -18.86
N ILE A 161 -6.42 5.88 -19.86
CA ILE A 161 -6.00 4.49 -19.70
C ILE A 161 -4.59 4.38 -20.25
N ALA A 162 -3.66 3.90 -19.44
CA ALA A 162 -2.32 3.59 -19.87
C ALA A 162 -2.10 2.08 -19.87
N LEU A 163 -1.43 1.57 -20.90
CA LEU A 163 -1.07 0.17 -21.07
C LEU A 163 0.45 0.04 -21.06
N ALA A 164 1.03 -0.63 -20.06
CA ALA A 164 2.46 -0.95 -20.05
C ALA A 164 2.70 -2.14 -20.99
N VAL A 165 3.42 -1.91 -22.08
CA VAL A 165 3.77 -2.91 -23.08
C VAL A 165 5.19 -3.40 -22.81
N GLY A 166 5.33 -4.69 -22.54
CA GLY A 166 6.61 -5.30 -22.27
C GLY A 166 7.51 -5.35 -23.50
N SER A 167 8.79 -5.01 -23.32
CA SER A 167 9.81 -5.07 -24.37
C SER A 167 11.14 -5.54 -23.79
N GLY A 168 11.64 -6.66 -24.29
CA GLY A 168 12.93 -7.22 -23.95
C GLY A 168 14.11 -6.48 -24.60
N SER A 169 13.83 -5.54 -25.51
CA SER A 169 14.83 -4.61 -26.04
C SER A 169 14.99 -3.34 -25.20
N THR A 170 14.01 -3.00 -24.36
CA THR A 170 14.13 -1.87 -23.43
C THR A 170 15.03 -2.26 -22.28
N LYS A 171 16.08 -1.46 -22.04
CA LYS A 171 17.00 -1.68 -20.93
C LYS A 171 16.41 -1.15 -19.62
N GLY A 172 16.78 -1.78 -18.52
CA GLY A 172 16.28 -1.49 -17.18
C GLY A 172 15.81 -2.76 -16.48
N ILE A 173 15.28 -2.59 -15.27
CA ILE A 173 14.86 -3.72 -14.44
C ILE A 173 13.49 -4.22 -14.92
N PRO A 174 13.37 -5.50 -15.34
CA PRO A 174 12.11 -6.03 -15.84
C PRO A 174 10.99 -6.01 -14.80
N PHE A 175 9.77 -5.72 -15.24
CA PHE A 175 8.59 -5.67 -14.37
C PHE A 175 8.34 -6.98 -13.59
N GLU A 176 8.72 -8.13 -14.16
CA GLU A 176 8.57 -9.44 -13.53
C GLU A 176 9.43 -9.64 -12.27
N ILE A 177 10.39 -8.74 -12.00
CA ILE A 177 11.22 -8.78 -10.79
C ILE A 177 10.38 -8.44 -9.55
N ALA A 178 9.36 -7.59 -9.65
CA ALA A 178 8.49 -7.25 -8.53
C ALA A 178 7.79 -8.50 -7.97
N GLY A 179 7.88 -8.69 -6.65
CA GLY A 179 7.32 -9.84 -5.95
C GLY A 179 8.07 -11.16 -6.17
N MET A 180 9.16 -11.17 -6.94
CA MET A 180 10.04 -12.33 -7.08
C MET A 180 10.83 -12.55 -5.80
N ASP A 181 11.12 -13.81 -5.47
CA ASP A 181 12.08 -14.18 -4.43
C ASP A 181 13.45 -13.51 -4.66
N LYS A 182 14.05 -12.95 -3.60
CA LYS A 182 15.24 -12.09 -3.68
C LYS A 182 16.45 -12.75 -4.33
N ASP A 183 16.71 -14.02 -3.99
CA ASP A 183 17.87 -14.74 -4.51
C ASP A 183 17.67 -15.10 -5.99
N LYS A 184 16.43 -15.46 -6.37
CA LYS A 184 16.08 -15.70 -7.78
C LYS A 184 16.14 -14.42 -8.61
N ALA A 185 15.67 -13.30 -8.06
CA ALA A 185 15.73 -12.00 -8.73
C ALA A 185 17.18 -11.57 -8.97
N LYS A 186 18.02 -11.68 -7.94
CA LYS A 186 19.46 -11.43 -8.03
C LYS A 186 20.11 -12.28 -9.12
N GLN A 187 19.96 -13.61 -9.04
CA GLN A 187 20.52 -14.53 -10.04
C GLN A 187 20.05 -14.20 -11.47
N ARG A 188 18.77 -13.85 -11.64
CA ARG A 188 18.20 -13.52 -12.94
C ARG A 188 18.79 -12.24 -13.51
N LEU A 189 18.95 -11.19 -12.72
CA LEU A 189 19.56 -9.94 -13.16
C LEU A 189 21.07 -10.08 -13.41
N GLU A 190 21.81 -10.75 -12.51
CA GLU A 190 23.23 -11.02 -12.71
C GLU A 190 23.49 -11.81 -14.01
N SER A 191 22.61 -12.75 -14.36
CA SER A 191 22.70 -13.51 -15.63
C SER A 191 22.56 -12.62 -16.88
N LYS A 192 22.02 -11.41 -16.73
CA LYS A 192 21.87 -10.40 -17.78
C LYS A 192 22.95 -9.32 -17.74
N GLY A 193 23.91 -9.42 -16.80
CA GLY A 193 25.05 -8.51 -16.71
C GLY A 193 24.86 -7.31 -15.76
N TYR A 194 23.84 -7.33 -14.90
CA TYR A 194 23.69 -6.36 -13.81
C TYR A 194 24.60 -6.73 -12.62
N ASP A 195 25.11 -5.73 -11.91
CA ASP A 195 25.70 -5.89 -10.58
C ASP A 195 24.62 -5.63 -9.53
N VAL A 196 24.32 -6.61 -8.69
CA VAL A 196 23.11 -6.59 -7.85
C VAL A 196 23.44 -6.60 -6.37
N THR A 197 23.08 -5.49 -5.73
CA THR A 197 23.03 -5.34 -4.27
C THR A 197 21.63 -5.67 -3.76
N LEU A 198 21.53 -6.48 -2.70
CA LEU A 198 20.27 -6.76 -2.02
C LEU A 198 20.23 -5.96 -0.72
N THR A 199 19.22 -5.10 -0.59
CA THR A 199 19.03 -4.26 0.59
C THR A 199 17.71 -4.64 1.29
N PRO A 200 17.72 -4.95 2.59
CA PRO A 200 16.49 -5.20 3.32
C PRO A 200 15.65 -3.92 3.45
N MET A 201 14.33 -4.07 3.37
CA MET A 201 13.38 -3.00 3.67
C MET A 201 12.22 -3.50 4.52
N MET A 202 11.60 -2.60 5.29
CA MET A 202 10.35 -2.90 5.97
C MET A 202 9.20 -2.90 4.98
N ALA A 203 8.69 -4.09 4.69
CA ALA A 203 7.56 -4.31 3.80
C ALA A 203 6.48 -5.16 4.48
N ASP A 204 5.31 -5.20 3.85
CA ASP A 204 4.22 -6.07 4.28
C ASP A 204 4.66 -7.55 4.32
N LYS A 205 4.06 -8.31 5.22
CA LYS A 205 4.37 -9.74 5.46
C LYS A 205 4.25 -10.60 4.19
N ALA A 206 3.41 -10.20 3.23
CA ALA A 206 3.28 -10.88 1.94
C ALA A 206 4.54 -10.78 1.07
N MET A 207 5.39 -9.78 1.33
CA MET A 207 6.62 -9.45 0.63
C MET A 207 7.89 -9.96 1.33
N THR A 208 7.77 -10.66 2.46
CA THR A 208 8.93 -11.27 3.14
C THR A 208 9.72 -12.16 2.18
N GLY A 209 11.01 -11.87 2.02
CA GLY A 209 11.94 -12.54 1.11
C GLY A 209 11.76 -12.21 -0.38
N LYS A 210 10.87 -11.28 -0.73
CA LYS A 210 10.56 -10.90 -2.11
C LYS A 210 10.96 -9.46 -2.41
N ILE A 211 11.27 -9.17 -3.67
CA ILE A 211 11.57 -7.82 -4.12
C ILE A 211 10.31 -6.96 -4.06
N ALA A 212 10.38 -5.88 -3.30
CA ALA A 212 9.32 -4.89 -3.16
C ALA A 212 9.64 -3.61 -3.93
N ASP A 213 10.92 -3.27 -4.11
CA ASP A 213 11.34 -2.09 -4.86
C ASP A 213 12.74 -2.28 -5.46
N ALA A 214 13.19 -1.36 -6.30
CA ALA A 214 14.54 -1.32 -6.85
C ALA A 214 15.01 0.10 -7.19
N ASP A 215 16.32 0.28 -7.25
CA ASP A 215 16.99 1.45 -7.80
C ASP A 215 18.04 1.01 -8.84
N PRO A 216 17.93 1.40 -10.12
CA PRO A 216 16.81 2.13 -10.73
C PRO A 216 15.45 1.46 -10.57
N GLY A 217 14.37 2.24 -10.70
CA GLY A 217 13.00 1.76 -10.51
C GLY A 217 12.60 0.56 -11.38
N ILE A 218 11.77 -0.34 -10.84
CA ILE A 218 11.23 -1.48 -11.59
C ILE A 218 10.35 -0.98 -12.75
N GLY A 219 10.64 -1.44 -13.97
CA GLY A 219 9.95 -0.99 -15.18
C GLY A 219 10.36 0.41 -15.66
N ALA A 220 11.36 1.05 -15.03
CA ALA A 220 11.99 2.26 -15.54
C ALA A 220 12.99 1.92 -16.64
N THR A 221 12.98 2.68 -17.73
CA THR A 221 14.03 2.61 -18.75
C THR A 221 15.32 3.19 -18.17
N SER A 222 16.39 2.39 -18.13
CA SER A 222 17.70 2.81 -17.62
C SER A 222 18.84 2.09 -18.32
N ASP A 223 19.97 2.80 -18.48
CA ASP A 223 21.24 2.23 -18.94
C ASP A 223 22.14 1.78 -17.77
N GLU A 224 21.75 2.02 -16.52
CA GLU A 224 22.53 1.66 -15.34
C GLU A 224 22.57 0.14 -15.14
N THR A 225 23.77 -0.36 -14.81
CA THR A 225 24.01 -1.79 -14.55
C THR A 225 24.18 -2.10 -13.07
N ASP A 226 24.52 -1.10 -12.26
CA ASP A 226 24.59 -1.23 -10.80
C ASP A 226 23.18 -1.04 -10.24
N VAL A 227 22.66 -2.09 -9.62
CA VAL A 227 21.26 -2.19 -9.22
C VAL A 227 21.16 -2.52 -7.73
N THR A 228 20.32 -1.79 -7.02
CA THR A 228 19.89 -2.15 -5.67
C THR A 228 18.48 -2.72 -5.73
N LEU A 229 18.29 -3.97 -5.27
CA LEU A 229 16.95 -4.53 -5.08
C LEU A 229 16.59 -4.48 -3.60
N TYR A 230 15.45 -3.87 -3.29
CA TYR A 230 14.91 -3.81 -1.94
C TYR A 230 13.95 -4.97 -1.72
N TYR A 231 14.22 -5.79 -0.71
CA TYR A 231 13.40 -6.96 -0.40
C TYR A 231 12.72 -6.83 0.97
N GLY A 232 11.51 -7.36 1.07
CA GLY A 232 10.79 -7.39 2.35
C GLY A 232 11.55 -8.21 3.38
N ALA A 233 12.03 -7.57 4.44
CA ALA A 233 12.85 -8.17 5.47
C ALA A 233 12.02 -8.85 6.56
N THR A 234 12.57 -9.89 7.16
CA THR A 234 12.13 -10.42 8.45
C THR A 234 12.53 -9.48 9.60
N PRO A 235 11.91 -9.58 10.80
CA PRO A 235 12.33 -8.78 11.96
C PRO A 235 13.82 -8.92 12.30
N ASP A 236 14.38 -10.13 12.18
CA ASP A 236 15.80 -10.37 12.40
C ASP A 236 16.67 -9.68 11.34
N GLU A 237 16.28 -9.75 10.05
CA GLU A 237 17.00 -9.04 8.98
C GLU A 237 16.92 -7.52 9.13
N VAL A 238 15.81 -6.96 9.62
CA VAL A 238 15.71 -5.53 9.97
C VAL A 238 16.73 -5.17 11.04
N LYS A 239 16.79 -5.95 12.12
CA LYS A 239 17.76 -5.75 13.21
C LYS A 239 19.20 -5.88 12.71
N GLN A 240 19.50 -6.86 11.85
CA GLN A 240 20.83 -7.00 11.26
C GLN A 240 21.19 -5.84 10.32
N ALA A 241 20.22 -5.32 9.56
CA ALA A 241 20.43 -4.17 8.67
C ALA A 241 20.86 -2.89 9.41
N MET A 242 20.48 -2.78 10.68
CA MET A 242 20.84 -1.65 11.53
C MET A 242 22.24 -1.78 12.14
N LEU A 243 22.85 -2.97 12.07
CA LEU A 243 24.13 -3.24 12.72
C LEU A 243 25.29 -2.64 11.92
N VAL A 244 26.11 -1.85 12.60
CA VAL A 244 27.33 -1.24 12.07
C VAL A 244 28.53 -1.78 12.83
N ASP A 245 29.56 -2.18 12.08
CA ASP A 245 30.86 -2.58 12.62
C ASP A 245 31.76 -1.34 12.75
N HIS A 246 32.17 -0.99 13.97
CA HIS A 246 33.06 0.15 14.22
C HIS A 246 34.48 -0.37 14.47
N ASP A 247 35.38 -0.13 13.51
CA ASP A 247 36.82 -0.39 13.68
C ASP A 247 37.50 0.88 14.22
N GLU A 248 37.59 1.00 15.54
CA GLU A 248 38.48 1.97 16.16
C GLU A 248 39.90 1.40 16.27
N SER A 249 40.89 2.21 15.89
CA SER A 249 42.29 1.78 15.85
C SER A 249 42.74 1.21 17.21
N ALA A 250 43.43 0.07 17.17
CA ALA A 250 44.03 -0.62 18.33
C ALA A 250 43.05 -1.30 19.31
N GLY A 251 42.19 -2.19 18.80
CA GLY A 251 41.56 -3.25 19.60
C GLY A 251 40.29 -2.85 20.35
N ASN A 252 39.64 -1.77 19.92
CA ASN A 252 38.35 -1.29 20.42
C ASN A 252 37.23 -1.51 19.40
N GLU A 253 37.27 -2.63 18.67
CA GLU A 253 36.19 -3.02 17.76
C GLU A 253 34.90 -3.21 18.55
N PHE A 254 33.83 -2.52 18.12
CA PHE A 254 32.51 -2.67 18.69
C PHE A 254 31.45 -2.60 17.61
N HIS A 255 30.28 -3.13 17.93
CA HIS A 255 29.13 -3.13 17.02
C HIS A 255 28.04 -2.25 17.60
N SER A 256 27.19 -1.64 16.79
CA SER A 256 26.01 -0.95 17.30
C SER A 256 24.89 -0.86 16.28
N TYR A 257 23.65 -0.71 16.76
CA TYR A 257 22.48 -0.48 15.91
C TYR A 257 22.41 1.00 15.49
N ASP A 258 23.36 1.42 14.65
CA ASP A 258 23.53 2.81 14.25
C ASP A 258 22.99 3.09 12.83
N ASP A 259 22.73 2.09 11.97
CA ASP A 259 22.21 2.37 10.63
C ASP A 259 20.68 2.37 10.57
N LEU A 260 20.08 3.55 10.73
CA LEU A 260 18.64 3.73 10.78
C LEU A 260 18.00 4.00 9.41
N ARG A 261 18.73 3.84 8.30
CA ARG A 261 18.24 4.09 6.94
C ARG A 261 16.94 3.37 6.63
N ILE A 262 16.78 2.14 7.12
CA ILE A 262 15.58 1.33 6.89
C ILE A 262 14.30 1.96 7.43
N LEU A 263 14.39 2.93 8.36
CA LEU A 263 13.25 3.62 8.97
C LEU A 263 12.76 4.82 8.14
N LEU A 264 13.62 5.38 7.28
CA LEU A 264 13.39 6.65 6.58
C LEU A 264 12.18 6.63 5.65
N GLY A 265 11.47 7.76 5.57
CA GLY A 265 10.29 7.96 4.74
C GLY A 265 9.00 8.08 5.54
N ASP A 266 7.88 7.98 4.85
CA ASP A 266 6.57 8.27 5.42
C ASP A 266 5.96 7.10 6.20
N TRP A 267 5.22 7.46 7.24
CA TRP A 267 4.44 6.56 8.08
C TRP A 267 3.09 7.19 8.36
N CYS A 268 2.01 6.48 8.04
CA CYS A 268 0.65 7.02 8.11
C CYS A 268 -0.29 6.08 8.85
N THR A 269 -1.18 6.66 9.65
CA THR A 269 -2.35 5.97 10.20
C THR A 269 -3.37 5.70 9.09
N ASP A 270 -4.23 4.69 9.27
CA ASP A 270 -5.36 4.47 8.34
C ASP A 270 -6.38 5.64 8.36
N GLY A 271 -6.32 6.49 9.39
CA GLY A 271 -7.08 7.75 9.48
C GLY A 271 -6.51 8.91 8.67
N GLY A 272 -5.33 8.74 8.06
CA GLY A 272 -4.69 9.75 7.18
C GLY A 272 -3.78 10.75 7.90
N ASP A 273 -3.52 10.58 9.19
CA ASP A 273 -2.44 11.31 9.88
C ASP A 273 -1.09 10.68 9.55
N CYS A 274 -0.08 11.50 9.20
CA CYS A 274 1.21 11.05 8.70
C CYS A 274 2.37 11.76 9.40
N ILE A 275 3.46 11.02 9.62
CA ILE A 275 4.77 11.55 9.97
C ILE A 275 5.80 11.10 8.95
N THR A 276 6.88 11.87 8.80
CA THR A 276 8.01 11.50 7.96
C THR A 276 9.25 11.38 8.83
N LEU A 277 9.91 10.21 8.80
CA LEU A 277 11.22 10.05 9.42
C LEU A 277 12.29 10.46 8.41
N VAL A 278 13.09 11.45 8.77
CA VAL A 278 14.20 11.95 7.95
C VAL A 278 15.52 11.77 8.69
N GLU A 279 16.62 11.75 7.95
CA GLU A 279 17.96 11.79 8.53
C GLU A 279 18.12 13.05 9.39
N ASP A 280 18.68 12.88 10.59
CA ASP A 280 19.08 13.98 11.43
C ASP A 280 20.42 14.56 10.93
N GLN A 281 20.37 15.76 10.37
CA GLN A 281 21.50 16.42 9.70
C GLN A 281 22.47 17.11 10.69
N GLN A 282 22.42 16.78 11.98
CA GLN A 282 23.29 17.40 12.97
C GLN A 282 24.77 17.03 12.75
N ASN A 283 25.65 18.01 12.95
CA ASN A 283 27.09 17.99 12.62
C ASN A 283 27.87 16.83 13.28
N GLY A 284 27.80 15.64 12.69
CA GLY A 284 28.69 14.51 12.95
C GLY A 284 29.80 14.40 11.89
N PRO A 285 30.81 13.55 12.10
CA PRO A 285 31.72 13.17 11.02
C PRO A 285 30.90 12.56 9.87
N ALA A 286 31.33 12.80 8.63
CA ALA A 286 30.71 12.15 7.47
C ALA A 286 30.91 10.63 7.58
N VAL A 287 29.80 9.91 7.80
CA VAL A 287 29.71 8.45 7.81
C VAL A 287 28.78 8.01 6.67
N ASP A 288 28.82 6.73 6.29
CA ASP A 288 28.08 6.15 5.16
C ASP A 288 26.74 5.48 5.56
N TYR A 289 26.31 5.69 6.80
CA TYR A 289 25.05 5.21 7.38
C TYR A 289 24.29 6.34 8.07
N VAL A 290 23.00 6.13 8.34
CA VAL A 290 22.15 7.14 9.01
C VAL A 290 22.13 6.88 10.50
N ARG A 291 22.96 7.60 11.25
CA ARG A 291 23.16 7.41 12.69
C ARG A 291 21.93 7.70 13.54
N SER A 292 21.21 8.75 13.19
CA SER A 292 20.03 9.22 13.90
C SER A 292 18.98 9.71 12.93
N VAL A 293 17.72 9.58 13.33
CA VAL A 293 16.57 10.08 12.58
C VAL A 293 15.80 11.11 13.39
N GLN A 294 14.98 11.91 12.73
CA GLN A 294 14.06 12.83 13.39
C GLN A 294 12.70 12.77 12.70
N ILE A 295 11.65 13.11 13.46
CA ILE A 295 10.33 13.36 12.88
C ILE A 295 10.40 14.73 12.19
N GLN A 296 10.16 14.78 10.89
CA GLN A 296 10.21 16.01 10.11
C GLN A 296 9.32 17.09 10.75
N GLY A 297 9.91 18.26 11.01
CA GLY A 297 9.22 19.39 11.63
C GLY A 297 9.21 19.39 13.17
N ARG A 298 9.77 18.36 13.83
CA ARG A 298 10.09 18.37 15.27
C ARG A 298 11.58 18.63 15.47
N THR A 299 11.93 19.55 16.35
CA THR A 299 13.34 19.96 16.61
C THR A 299 13.76 19.79 18.06
N ASP A 300 12.99 19.01 18.83
CA ASP A 300 13.08 19.00 20.29
C ASP A 300 14.19 18.07 20.82
N ALA A 301 14.73 17.18 19.97
CA ALA A 301 15.80 16.27 20.32
C ALA A 301 17.18 16.89 20.06
N GLN A 302 18.06 16.86 21.07
CA GLN A 302 19.41 17.42 20.94
C GLN A 302 20.30 16.62 19.97
N PHE A 303 20.12 15.30 19.86
CA PHE A 303 20.97 14.41 19.04
C PHE A 303 20.18 13.44 18.15
N GLY A 304 18.94 13.79 17.83
CA GLY A 304 18.02 12.93 17.08
C GLY A 304 17.61 11.66 17.84
N LEU A 305 16.82 10.83 17.17
CA LEU A 305 16.33 9.56 17.68
C LEU A 305 17.27 8.43 17.24
N GLY A 306 17.65 7.58 18.19
CA GLY A 306 18.50 6.41 17.96
C GLY A 306 17.99 5.16 18.66
N ALA A 307 18.41 3.99 18.18
CA ALA A 307 18.19 2.71 18.87
C ALA A 307 19.19 2.50 20.02
N CYS A 308 20.31 3.21 19.96
CA CYS A 308 21.41 3.16 20.90
C CYS A 308 21.47 4.46 21.70
N PRO A 309 21.47 4.42 23.04
CA PRO A 309 21.67 5.63 23.81
C PRO A 309 23.09 6.18 23.72
N PHE A 310 23.19 7.51 23.73
CA PHE A 310 24.46 8.20 23.86
C PHE A 310 25.13 7.83 25.18
N SER A 311 26.35 7.33 25.07
CA SER A 311 27.20 7.01 26.21
C SER A 311 28.63 7.51 25.96
N GLN A 312 29.32 7.90 27.04
CA GLN A 312 30.74 8.20 27.01
C GLN A 312 31.63 6.93 26.99
N GLY A 313 31.03 5.74 27.12
CA GLY A 313 31.71 4.45 27.02
C GLY A 313 31.58 3.83 25.62
N VAL A 314 32.70 3.40 25.05
CA VAL A 314 32.77 2.68 23.77
C VAL A 314 32.03 1.33 23.87
N GLY A 315 31.27 0.97 22.85
CA GLY A 315 30.63 -0.35 22.74
C GLY A 315 29.47 -0.63 23.69
N MET A 316 28.93 0.37 24.41
CA MET A 316 27.81 0.10 25.35
C MET A 316 26.57 -0.47 24.64
N CYS A 317 26.35 -0.13 23.37
CA CYS A 317 25.27 -0.70 22.59
C CYS A 317 25.69 -1.86 21.70
N ASP A 318 26.75 -2.58 22.09
CA ASP A 318 27.26 -3.73 21.34
C ASP A 318 26.42 -4.99 21.59
N PRO A 319 25.65 -5.49 20.61
CA PRO A 319 24.87 -6.71 20.77
C PRO A 319 25.73 -7.98 20.85
N ILE A 320 27.00 -7.92 20.47
CA ILE A 320 27.91 -9.07 20.35
C ILE A 320 28.82 -9.14 21.58
N ASN A 321 29.35 -8.01 22.05
CA ASN A 321 30.27 -7.99 23.19
C ASN A 321 29.57 -7.84 24.54
N THR A 322 29.40 -8.97 25.23
CA THR A 322 28.75 -9.07 26.56
C THR A 322 29.39 -8.24 27.68
N GLN A 323 30.64 -7.79 27.53
CA GLN A 323 31.28 -6.92 28.51
C GLN A 323 30.66 -5.51 28.54
N TYR A 324 30.16 -5.05 27.39
CA TYR A 324 29.61 -3.71 27.22
C TYR A 324 28.10 -3.71 26.91
N SER A 325 27.54 -4.85 26.48
CA SER A 325 26.13 -5.02 26.10
C SER A 325 25.10 -4.91 27.24
N GLN A 326 25.54 -4.77 28.50
CA GLN A 326 24.63 -4.67 29.65
C GLN A 326 23.61 -3.54 29.49
N SER A 327 23.92 -2.47 28.73
CA SER A 327 22.98 -1.38 28.47
C SER A 327 21.83 -1.70 27.54
N MET A 328 21.90 -2.81 26.82
CA MET A 328 20.83 -3.27 25.96
C MET A 328 20.06 -4.46 26.51
N MET A 329 20.49 -5.09 27.61
CA MET A 329 19.89 -6.36 28.10
C MET A 329 18.37 -6.33 28.33
N HIS A 330 17.78 -5.14 28.44
CA HIS A 330 16.35 -4.95 28.65
C HIS A 330 15.65 -4.15 27.55
N SER A 331 16.36 -3.61 26.56
CA SER A 331 15.72 -2.96 25.41
C SER A 331 15.08 -4.00 24.50
N LEU A 332 14.03 -3.60 23.78
CA LEU A 332 13.33 -4.51 22.87
C LEU A 332 14.25 -4.99 21.74
N ILE A 333 15.18 -4.13 21.28
CA ILE A 333 16.15 -4.49 20.23
C ILE A 333 17.04 -5.68 20.66
N ALA A 334 17.30 -5.91 21.95
CA ALA A 334 18.06 -7.08 22.41
C ALA A 334 17.20 -8.35 22.55
N GLY A 335 15.89 -8.21 22.61
CA GLY A 335 14.93 -9.31 22.74
C GLY A 335 14.70 -10.08 21.45
N ASP A 336 13.75 -11.01 21.53
CA ASP A 336 13.27 -11.92 20.49
C ASP A 336 11.86 -11.56 19.99
N SER A 337 11.29 -10.43 20.45
CA SER A 337 9.99 -9.96 19.96
C SER A 337 10.05 -9.47 18.51
N GLY A 338 11.24 -9.11 18.02
CA GLY A 338 11.43 -8.49 16.72
C GLY A 338 11.05 -7.00 16.65
N ALA A 339 10.41 -6.44 17.68
CA ALA A 339 10.20 -5.01 17.81
C ALA A 339 11.40 -4.34 18.51
N PHE A 340 11.53 -3.03 18.35
CA PHE A 340 12.60 -2.25 18.98
C PHE A 340 12.18 -0.80 19.21
N GLU A 341 12.92 -0.09 20.05
CA GLU A 341 12.70 1.33 20.29
C GLU A 341 13.69 2.22 19.56
N ILE A 342 13.22 3.41 19.19
CA ILE A 342 14.08 4.56 18.94
C ILE A 342 13.61 5.73 19.80
N TYR A 343 14.54 6.46 20.39
CA TYR A 343 14.24 7.57 21.30
C TYR A 343 15.37 8.58 21.27
N ASP A 344 15.17 9.75 21.88
CA ASP A 344 16.24 10.76 22.00
C ASP A 344 17.50 10.10 22.56
N SER A 345 18.55 10.01 21.74
CA SER A 345 19.80 9.34 22.11
C SER A 345 20.40 9.97 23.37
N PHE A 346 20.08 11.22 23.68
CA PHE A 346 20.54 11.94 24.86
C PHE A 346 19.61 11.88 26.07
N ALA A 347 18.56 11.04 26.04
CA ALA A 347 17.59 10.93 27.12
C ALA A 347 18.22 10.58 28.50
N TYR A 348 19.45 10.07 28.55
CA TYR A 348 20.18 9.80 29.80
C TYR A 348 20.74 11.06 30.47
N ALA A 349 20.91 12.14 29.72
CA ALA A 349 21.35 13.42 30.24
C ALA A 349 20.14 14.18 30.84
N PRO A 350 20.16 14.48 32.16
CA PRO A 350 19.08 15.24 32.77
C PRO A 350 19.09 16.70 32.32
N TRP A 351 17.95 17.35 32.46
CA TRP A 351 17.77 18.78 32.22
C TRP A 351 18.09 19.57 33.49
N CYS A 352 18.77 20.71 33.31
CA CYS A 352 18.90 21.76 34.28
C CYS A 352 18.21 23.02 33.72
N GLY A 353 16.99 23.30 34.18
CA GLY A 353 16.18 24.38 33.62
C GLY A 353 15.88 24.14 32.14
N THR A 354 16.43 24.94 31.24
CA THR A 354 16.25 24.81 29.78
C THR A 354 17.45 24.18 29.07
N ARG A 355 18.43 23.65 29.80
CA ARG A 355 19.65 23.07 29.21
C ARG A 355 19.76 21.59 29.58
N GLN A 356 19.99 20.74 28.59
CA GLN A 356 20.30 19.33 28.81
C GLN A 356 21.78 19.16 29.20
N MET A 357 22.05 18.38 30.24
CA MET A 357 23.33 18.32 30.94
C MET A 357 24.13 17.10 30.49
N GLY A 358 24.88 17.22 29.39
CA GLY A 358 25.76 16.14 28.94
C GLY A 358 27.15 16.55 28.47
N GLY A 359 27.55 17.81 28.70
CA GLY A 359 28.93 18.27 28.52
C GLY A 359 29.72 18.28 29.83
N ALA A 360 31.01 17.95 29.78
CA ALA A 360 31.91 18.05 30.94
C ALA A 360 31.96 19.50 31.48
N GLY A 361 32.03 19.66 32.80
CA GLY A 361 32.22 20.96 33.46
C GLY A 361 30.98 21.85 33.57
N SER A 362 29.77 21.32 33.36
CA SER A 362 28.51 22.04 33.61
C SER A 362 27.83 21.47 34.86
N TRP A 363 27.40 22.34 35.76
CA TRP A 363 26.72 22.00 37.02
C TRP A 363 25.29 22.53 37.03
N CYS A 364 24.44 22.00 37.91
CA CYS A 364 23.09 22.48 38.08
C CYS A 364 22.86 22.98 39.51
N ASP A 365 22.59 24.26 39.67
CA ASP A 365 22.28 24.87 40.96
C ASP A 365 20.79 25.23 41.00
N HIS A 366 19.99 24.45 41.73
CA HIS A 366 18.55 24.63 41.85
C HIS A 366 17.84 24.84 40.49
N GLY A 367 18.18 24.02 39.49
CA GLY A 367 17.61 24.10 38.14
C GLY A 367 18.22 25.18 37.25
N THR A 368 19.31 25.84 37.68
CA THR A 368 20.04 26.83 36.90
C THR A 368 21.40 26.29 36.46
N PRO A 369 21.70 26.24 35.15
CA PRO A 369 23.01 25.78 34.68
C PRO A 369 24.13 26.74 35.10
N THR A 370 25.22 26.21 35.65
CA THR A 370 26.42 26.97 36.01
C THR A 370 27.67 26.37 35.36
N SER A 371 28.65 27.21 35.02
CA SER A 371 29.93 26.81 34.38
C SER A 371 31.14 27.02 35.29
N GLU A 372 30.96 27.68 36.43
CA GLU A 372 32.00 27.79 37.47
C GLU A 372 31.85 26.60 38.41
N TYR A 373 32.96 25.94 38.77
CA TYR A 373 32.93 24.90 39.80
C TYR A 373 32.61 25.59 41.13
N PRO A 374 31.43 25.38 41.71
CA PRO A 374 31.10 25.97 43.00
C PRO A 374 32.04 25.42 44.08
N ASP A 375 32.68 26.30 44.85
CA ASP A 375 33.58 25.91 45.94
C ASP A 375 32.85 25.08 47.02
N GLY A 376 33.48 24.00 47.52
CA GLY A 376 33.00 23.19 48.65
C GLY A 376 32.37 21.83 48.27
N ASP A 377 31.55 21.27 49.17
CA ASP A 377 30.78 20.00 48.99
C ASP A 377 29.55 20.20 48.09
N PHE A 378 29.73 20.79 46.92
CA PHE A 378 28.61 21.06 46.02
C PHE A 378 28.06 19.78 45.39
N THR A 379 26.72 19.67 45.40
CA THR A 379 25.98 18.61 44.71
C THR A 379 24.97 19.27 43.78
N SER A 380 24.95 18.86 42.50
CA SER A 380 23.96 19.37 41.55
C SER A 380 22.53 19.12 42.05
N SER A 381 21.64 20.10 41.88
CA SER A 381 20.25 20.06 42.33
C SER A 381 19.29 20.74 41.36
N GLY A 382 18.02 20.35 41.40
CA GLY A 382 17.00 20.77 40.43
C GLY A 382 17.21 20.19 39.03
N LEU A 383 17.85 19.02 38.96
CA LEU A 383 17.98 18.23 37.75
C LEU A 383 16.68 17.43 37.52
N GLU A 384 16.26 17.32 36.26
CA GLU A 384 15.04 16.61 35.89
C GLU A 384 15.22 15.76 34.62
N TYR A 385 14.75 14.54 34.64
CA TYR A 385 14.44 13.81 33.42
C TYR A 385 13.08 14.26 32.87
N ARG A 386 12.96 14.30 31.54
CA ARG A 386 11.74 14.66 30.82
C ARG A 386 11.40 13.55 29.83
N MET A 387 10.11 13.27 29.66
CA MET A 387 9.65 12.42 28.57
C MET A 387 9.92 13.12 27.23
N GLY A 388 10.87 12.58 26.47
CA GLY A 388 11.09 12.96 25.07
C GLY A 388 10.34 12.05 24.09
N ASP A 389 10.55 12.31 22.80
CA ASP A 389 10.13 11.42 21.72
C ASP A 389 10.67 10.00 21.96
N PHE A 390 9.77 9.03 21.87
CA PHE A 390 10.04 7.62 22.10
C PHE A 390 9.07 6.82 21.23
N LEU A 391 9.63 6.08 20.28
CA LEU A 391 8.88 5.32 19.30
C LEU A 391 9.17 3.85 19.48
N VAL A 392 8.16 3.02 19.26
CA VAL A 392 8.29 1.56 19.18
C VAL A 392 8.06 1.18 17.73
N VAL A 393 9.08 0.63 17.08
CA VAL A 393 9.04 0.13 15.71
C VAL A 393 8.70 -1.36 15.75
N VAL A 394 7.70 -1.75 14.96
CA VAL A 394 7.17 -3.10 14.87
C VAL A 394 7.24 -3.58 13.42
N PRO A 395 8.33 -4.26 13.03
CA PRO A 395 8.42 -4.91 11.73
C PRO A 395 7.29 -5.92 11.51
N ALA A 396 6.91 -6.14 10.25
CA ALA A 396 5.92 -7.15 9.92
C ALA A 396 6.39 -8.53 10.37
N GLY A 397 5.57 -9.21 11.19
CA GLY A 397 5.92 -10.50 11.79
C GLY A 397 6.59 -10.46 13.16
N ALA A 398 6.81 -9.27 13.75
CA ALA A 398 7.18 -9.15 15.16
C ALA A 398 6.08 -9.69 16.09
N ASP A 399 6.47 -10.24 17.24
CA ASP A 399 5.59 -10.78 18.28
C ASP A 399 5.15 -9.70 19.26
N ILE A 400 4.25 -8.83 18.80
CA ILE A 400 3.69 -7.76 19.63
C ILE A 400 2.91 -8.31 20.84
N LYS A 401 2.30 -9.49 20.71
CA LYS A 401 1.48 -10.12 21.77
C LYS A 401 2.33 -10.51 22.97
N LYS A 402 3.59 -10.90 22.74
CA LYS A 402 4.56 -11.10 23.80
C LYS A 402 4.76 -9.82 24.62
N LEU A 403 4.92 -8.67 23.97
CA LEU A 403 5.13 -7.40 24.65
C LEU A 403 3.92 -6.95 25.48
N GLU A 404 2.72 -7.19 24.96
CA GLU A 404 1.48 -6.97 25.72
C GLU A 404 1.38 -7.87 26.96
N ALA A 405 1.73 -9.16 26.82
CA ALA A 405 1.72 -10.12 27.91
C ALA A 405 2.78 -9.80 28.98
N ASP A 406 3.94 -9.28 28.57
CA ASP A 406 5.03 -8.84 29.45
C ASP A 406 4.72 -7.50 30.15
N GLY A 407 3.61 -6.84 29.78
CA GLY A 407 3.16 -5.59 30.37
C GLY A 407 3.97 -4.37 29.93
N TYR A 408 4.57 -4.43 28.74
CA TYR A 408 5.32 -3.32 28.15
C TYR A 408 4.43 -2.11 27.88
N PHE A 409 3.21 -2.35 27.41
CA PHE A 409 2.20 -1.32 27.14
C PHE A 409 1.29 -1.10 28.35
N VAL A 410 0.74 0.11 28.45
CA VAL A 410 -0.44 0.34 29.30
C VAL A 410 -1.56 -0.59 28.86
N ARG A 411 -2.39 -1.04 29.80
CA ARG A 411 -3.56 -1.84 29.45
C ARG A 411 -4.50 -1.00 28.59
N ALA A 412 -4.93 -1.54 27.46
CA ALA A 412 -6.02 -0.96 26.70
C ALA A 412 -7.22 -0.77 27.63
N LYS A 413 -7.89 0.40 27.54
CA LYS A 413 -9.17 0.60 28.23
C LYS A 413 -10.17 -0.38 27.60
N ASP A 414 -10.90 -1.13 28.41
CA ASP A 414 -11.86 -2.12 27.93
C ASP A 414 -12.87 -1.46 26.96
N GLY A 415 -12.98 -2.01 25.74
CA GLY A 415 -14.00 -1.64 24.74
C GLY A 415 -13.44 -1.35 23.35
N ASP A 416 -13.89 -2.12 22.35
CA ASP A 416 -13.92 -1.87 20.89
C ASP A 416 -12.69 -1.23 20.19
N VAL A 417 -11.50 -1.28 20.78
CA VAL A 417 -10.29 -0.86 20.08
C VAL A 417 -9.77 -2.03 19.23
N LYS A 418 -9.84 -1.88 17.90
CA LYS A 418 -9.33 -2.88 16.97
C LYS A 418 -7.81 -2.90 16.99
N GLU A 419 -7.24 -4.11 17.07
CA GLU A 419 -5.79 -4.37 17.04
C GLU A 419 -5.17 -3.78 15.75
N PRO A 420 -3.90 -3.32 15.79
CA PRO A 420 -3.18 -2.95 14.58
C PRO A 420 -3.12 -4.11 13.57
N ASP A 421 -3.03 -3.79 12.29
CA ASP A 421 -2.74 -4.76 11.24
C ASP A 421 -1.27 -5.20 11.32
N THR A 422 -1.03 -6.32 11.99
CA THR A 422 0.30 -6.91 12.17
C THR A 422 0.89 -7.51 10.89
N THR A 423 0.17 -7.47 9.76
CA THR A 423 0.72 -7.86 8.46
C THR A 423 1.48 -6.72 7.78
N ARG A 424 1.35 -5.49 8.27
CA ARG A 424 2.07 -4.31 7.79
C ARG A 424 3.08 -3.89 8.86
N PRO A 425 4.28 -3.42 8.50
CA PRO A 425 5.18 -2.82 9.47
C PRO A 425 4.61 -1.48 9.94
N TYR A 426 4.67 -1.21 11.24
CA TYR A 426 4.17 0.01 11.84
C TYR A 426 5.07 0.51 12.97
N LEU A 427 4.87 1.76 13.36
CA LEU A 427 5.42 2.30 14.58
C LEU A 427 4.33 2.89 15.47
N LEU A 428 4.63 2.98 16.75
CA LEU A 428 3.84 3.66 17.77
C LEU A 428 4.64 4.84 18.31
N ILE A 429 3.99 5.96 18.57
CA ILE A 429 4.60 7.16 19.16
C ILE A 429 4.09 7.29 20.60
N ARG A 430 4.99 7.42 21.57
CA ARG A 430 4.60 7.67 22.96
C ARG A 430 3.88 9.01 23.07
N ASP A 431 2.73 9.03 23.74
CA ASP A 431 1.95 10.24 23.99
C ASP A 431 2.09 10.69 25.45
N PRO A 432 2.88 11.74 25.74
CA PRO A 432 3.06 12.27 27.09
C PRO A 432 1.74 12.70 27.77
N SER A 433 0.69 13.04 27.01
CA SER A 433 -0.59 13.49 27.57
C SER A 433 -1.37 12.37 28.28
N LEU A 434 -0.97 11.12 28.08
CA LEU A 434 -1.58 9.94 28.71
C LEU A 434 -0.96 9.58 30.07
N TYR A 435 -0.02 10.39 30.55
CA TYR A 435 0.71 10.15 31.79
C TYR A 435 0.40 11.22 32.85
N ASP A 436 0.31 10.79 34.10
CA ASP A 436 0.15 11.71 35.24
C ASP A 436 1.42 12.52 35.51
N GLU A 437 2.59 11.93 35.23
CA GLU A 437 3.91 12.55 35.40
C GLU A 437 4.76 12.36 34.14
N THR A 438 5.25 13.47 33.59
CA THR A 438 6.13 13.48 32.40
C THR A 438 7.55 13.96 32.72
N THR A 439 7.81 14.24 33.99
CA THR A 439 9.09 14.68 34.53
C THR A 439 9.43 13.87 35.77
N ALA A 440 10.71 13.59 36.00
CA ALA A 440 11.17 12.91 37.19
C ALA A 440 12.44 13.59 37.72
N SER A 441 12.59 13.71 39.04
CA SER A 441 13.81 14.27 39.61
C SER A 441 15.02 13.43 39.22
N ALA A 442 16.07 14.13 38.81
CA ALA A 442 17.38 13.59 38.55
C ALA A 442 18.41 14.15 39.55
N ASP A 443 17.96 14.44 40.77
CA ASP A 443 18.85 14.82 41.87
C ASP A 443 19.43 13.60 42.58
N GLY A 444 20.60 13.77 43.19
CA GLY A 444 21.28 12.73 43.96
C GLY A 444 22.37 11.98 43.20
N THR A 445 22.87 10.89 43.78
CA THR A 445 24.02 10.15 43.25
C THR A 445 23.52 9.01 42.33
N HIS A 446 23.81 9.11 41.03
CA HIS A 446 23.36 8.16 39.98
C HIS A 446 21.83 8.03 39.82
N PRO A 447 21.10 9.15 39.68
CA PRO A 447 19.69 9.13 39.32
C PRO A 447 19.52 8.49 37.94
N ARG A 448 18.40 7.79 37.71
CA ARG A 448 18.16 7.05 36.46
C ARG A 448 16.87 7.54 35.80
N ASN A 449 16.89 7.72 34.49
CA ASN A 449 15.71 8.19 33.76
C ASN A 449 14.59 7.13 33.75
N PRO A 450 13.43 7.31 34.40
CA PRO A 450 12.37 6.29 34.43
C PRO A 450 11.65 6.10 33.09
N PHE A 451 11.88 7.00 32.12
CA PHE A 451 11.19 7.03 30.83
C PHE A 451 11.92 6.26 29.72
N VAL A 452 13.14 5.79 29.96
CA VAL A 452 13.93 4.97 29.00
C VAL A 452 14.63 3.82 29.74
N TYR A 453 15.00 2.76 29.01
CA TYR A 453 15.76 1.64 29.58
C TYR A 453 17.07 2.10 30.19
N ASP A 454 17.63 1.34 31.14
CA ASP A 454 18.92 1.64 31.75
C ASP A 454 19.63 0.31 32.09
N SER A 455 20.87 0.19 31.59
CA SER A 455 21.81 -0.92 31.76
C SER A 455 21.94 -1.48 33.15
N ALA A 456 21.90 -0.59 34.14
CA ALA A 456 22.58 -0.84 35.40
C ALA A 456 21.65 -1.42 36.47
N THR A 457 20.45 -1.90 36.10
CA THR A 457 19.49 -2.49 37.06
C THR A 457 18.62 -3.58 36.46
N GLU A 458 18.85 -4.81 36.92
CA GLU A 458 18.17 -6.05 36.51
C GLU A 458 16.66 -6.09 36.82
N ASN A 459 16.10 -5.10 37.55
CA ASN A 459 14.71 -5.12 38.04
C ASN A 459 13.96 -3.78 37.89
N LYS A 460 14.44 -2.86 37.05
CA LYS A 460 13.76 -1.58 36.87
C LYS A 460 12.50 -1.78 36.01
N LYS A 461 11.33 -1.56 36.61
CA LYS A 461 10.08 -1.49 35.85
C LYS A 461 10.01 -0.14 35.15
N LEU A 462 10.06 -0.12 33.83
CA LEU A 462 9.80 1.10 33.07
C LEU A 462 8.36 1.57 33.27
N VAL A 463 8.18 2.87 33.09
CA VAL A 463 6.85 3.43 32.85
C VAL A 463 6.30 2.75 31.60
N PRO A 464 5.13 2.05 31.66
CA PRO A 464 4.59 1.37 30.50
C PRO A 464 4.34 2.34 29.33
N PHE A 465 4.54 1.86 28.10
CA PHE A 465 4.31 2.64 26.90
C PHE A 465 2.82 2.94 26.72
N ALA A 466 2.48 4.19 26.46
CA ALA A 466 1.14 4.67 26.15
C ALA A 466 1.19 5.53 24.88
N PRO A 467 0.22 5.38 23.96
CA PRO A 467 -1.01 4.58 24.07
C PRO A 467 -0.77 3.07 23.94
N ALA A 468 -1.76 2.26 24.34
CA ALA A 468 -1.78 0.84 23.99
C ALA A 468 -1.89 0.66 22.46
N PRO A 469 -1.31 -0.39 21.86
CA PRO A 469 -1.37 -0.62 20.42
C PRO A 469 -2.82 -0.68 19.90
N SER A 470 -3.11 0.05 18.82
CA SER A 470 -4.40 0.01 18.13
C SER A 470 -4.31 0.51 16.69
N GLU A 471 -5.30 0.20 15.86
CA GLU A 471 -5.37 0.70 14.48
C GLU A 471 -5.41 2.23 14.38
N GLN A 472 -5.85 2.93 15.45
CA GLN A 472 -5.97 4.39 15.47
C GLN A 472 -4.65 5.11 15.71
N VAL A 473 -3.69 4.43 16.35
CA VAL A 473 -2.41 5.03 16.79
C VAL A 473 -1.20 4.35 16.13
N ALA A 474 -1.43 3.30 15.34
CA ALA A 474 -0.40 2.67 14.52
C ALA A 474 -0.16 3.47 13.25
N TYR A 475 1.06 3.98 13.09
CA TYR A 475 1.53 4.59 11.86
C TYR A 475 2.19 3.51 11.02
N TYR A 476 1.55 3.10 9.93
CA TYR A 476 2.06 2.08 9.03
C TYR A 476 3.07 2.66 8.05
N LYS A 477 4.11 1.88 7.74
CA LYS A 477 5.10 2.30 6.74
C LYS A 477 4.42 2.49 5.39
N VAL A 478 4.58 3.67 4.80
CA VAL A 478 4.18 3.88 3.41
C VAL A 478 5.16 3.12 2.53
N GLN A 479 4.64 2.15 1.78
CA GLN A 479 5.42 1.39 0.81
C GLN A 479 5.66 2.27 -0.43
N PRO A 480 6.80 2.12 -1.12
CA PRO A 480 7.02 2.78 -2.40
C PRO A 480 5.87 2.49 -3.36
N ASP A 481 5.31 3.54 -3.96
CA ASP A 481 4.15 3.48 -4.86
C ASP A 481 4.50 3.91 -6.29
N SER A 482 5.81 4.05 -6.60
CA SER A 482 6.29 4.48 -7.90
C SER A 482 5.72 3.61 -9.00
N THR A 483 4.96 4.23 -9.89
CA THR A 483 4.38 3.56 -11.04
C THR A 483 5.34 3.65 -12.21
N TRP A 484 5.24 2.71 -13.15
CA TRP A 484 5.97 2.77 -14.42
C TRP A 484 5.63 4.00 -15.28
N LEU A 485 4.61 4.78 -14.89
CA LEU A 485 4.23 6.05 -15.50
C LEU A 485 4.95 7.27 -14.90
N ASP A 486 5.53 7.14 -13.70
CA ASP A 486 6.25 8.23 -13.06
C ASP A 486 7.68 8.38 -13.59
N TYR A 487 8.13 7.41 -14.38
CA TYR A 487 9.43 7.43 -15.06
C TYR A 487 9.32 8.07 -16.46
N ASP A 488 10.42 8.61 -16.96
CA ASP A 488 10.57 9.14 -18.34
C ASP A 488 10.62 8.01 -19.39
N ASN A 489 9.66 7.08 -19.32
CA ASN A 489 9.48 6.02 -20.30
C ASN A 489 8.87 6.57 -21.60
N ASN A 490 9.12 5.89 -22.72
CA ASN A 490 8.60 6.31 -24.02
C ASN A 490 7.08 6.06 -24.09
N GLU A 491 6.29 7.13 -24.06
CA GLU A 491 4.83 7.10 -24.18
C GLU A 491 4.37 7.32 -25.63
N THR A 492 3.50 6.45 -26.13
CA THR A 492 2.82 6.60 -27.41
C THR A 492 1.33 6.79 -27.19
N MET A 493 0.79 7.91 -27.67
CA MET A 493 -0.65 8.15 -27.63
C MET A 493 -1.37 7.40 -28.75
N VAL A 494 -2.29 6.53 -28.37
CA VAL A 494 -3.07 5.67 -29.27
C VAL A 494 -4.46 6.23 -29.52
N CYS A 495 -5.10 6.78 -28.48
CA CYS A 495 -6.44 7.35 -28.55
C CYS A 495 -6.47 8.70 -27.86
N GLN A 496 -7.15 9.66 -28.49
CA GLN A 496 -7.38 11.00 -27.93
C GLN A 496 -8.65 10.99 -27.08
N ASP A 497 -8.90 12.10 -26.38
CA ASP A 497 -10.20 12.32 -25.74
C ASP A 497 -11.34 12.22 -26.76
N GLY A 498 -12.37 11.45 -26.42
CA GLY A 498 -13.48 11.16 -27.34
C GLY A 498 -13.31 9.89 -28.18
N GLY A 499 -12.19 9.16 -28.04
CA GLY A 499 -12.02 7.80 -28.55
C GLY A 499 -10.90 7.62 -29.57
N CYS A 500 -10.66 6.38 -29.96
CA CYS A 500 -9.59 6.03 -30.87
C CYS A 500 -9.95 6.35 -32.33
N PRO A 501 -8.95 6.66 -33.18
CA PRO A 501 -9.17 6.79 -34.61
C PRO A 501 -9.73 5.48 -35.20
N PRO A 502 -10.53 5.55 -36.28
CA PRO A 502 -11.03 4.36 -36.95
C PRO A 502 -9.88 3.49 -37.45
N LYS A 503 -10.00 2.17 -37.32
CA LYS A 503 -9.04 1.23 -37.93
C LYS A 503 -8.95 1.48 -39.44
N THR A 504 -7.79 1.91 -39.91
CA THR A 504 -7.43 1.80 -41.32
C THR A 504 -7.42 0.32 -41.70
N LYS A 505 -8.25 -0.04 -42.68
CA LYS A 505 -8.40 -1.41 -43.19
C LYS A 505 -7.20 -1.87 -43.98
#